data_AF-A0A7C1JY06-F1
#
_entry.id   AF-A0A7C1JY06-F1
#
_cell.length_a   1.000
_cell.length_b   1.000
_cell.length_c   1.000
_cell.angle_alpha   90.00
_cell.angle_beta   90.00
_cell.angle_gamma   90.00
#
_symmetry.space_group_name_H-M   'P 1'
#
loop_
_entity.id
_entity.type
_entity.pdbx_description
1 polymer ?
#
loop_
_entity_poly.entity_id
_entity_poly.type
_entity_poly.pdbx_seq_one_letter_code
_entity_poly.pdbx_strand_id
1 'polypeptide(L)' 'MLNFDTSAFGWDNFEAMKRIFEEGETIVLLDPEKGKEFAYELKAHGSVNLHKGKISFDEILGKEDGTSV' A
#
# COMPACT_ATOMS: atom_id res chain seq x y z
N MET A 1 1.79 -26.55 -31.90
CA MET A 1 1.63 -25.78 -30.64
C MET A 1 2.26 -24.43 -30.88
N LEU A 2 1.50 -23.35 -30.77
CA LEU A 2 2.05 -21.99 -30.85
C LEU A 2 2.59 -21.64 -29.47
N ASN A 3 3.89 -21.40 -29.37
CA ASN A 3 4.51 -20.87 -28.15
C ASN A 3 4.13 -19.39 -28.07
N PHE A 4 3.26 -19.05 -27.12
CA PHE A 4 2.98 -17.67 -26.74
C PHE A 4 4.13 -17.18 -25.86
N ASP A 5 4.91 -16.25 -26.39
CA ASP A 5 5.94 -15.55 -25.64
C ASP A 5 5.27 -14.42 -24.82
N THR A 6 5.18 -14.63 -23.51
CA THR A 6 4.56 -13.69 -22.57
C THR A 6 5.50 -12.57 -22.13
N SER A 7 6.79 -12.60 -22.52
CA SER A 7 7.78 -11.58 -22.15
C SER A 7 7.54 -10.23 -22.83
N ALA A 8 6.84 -10.23 -23.97
CA ALA A 8 6.49 -9.01 -24.71
C ALA A 8 5.51 -8.08 -23.97
N PHE A 9 4.80 -8.59 -22.96
CA PHE A 9 3.90 -7.79 -22.13
C PHE A 9 4.57 -7.20 -20.90
N GLY A 10 5.88 -7.43 -20.70
CA GLY A 10 6.65 -6.79 -19.63
C GLY A 10 6.23 -7.18 -18.20
N TRP A 11 5.50 -8.30 -18.02
CA TRP A 11 5.10 -8.79 -16.69
C TRP A 11 6.30 -9.26 -15.84
N ASP A 12 7.45 -9.54 -16.46
CA ASP A 12 8.70 -9.85 -15.75
C ASP A 12 9.29 -8.64 -14.99
N ASN A 13 8.80 -7.42 -15.27
CA ASN A 13 9.17 -6.20 -14.53
C ASN A 13 8.14 -5.82 -13.46
N PHE A 14 7.32 -6.76 -12.99
CA PHE A 14 6.56 -6.60 -11.75
C PHE A 14 7.46 -6.84 -10.52
N GLU A 15 8.73 -6.41 -10.58
CA GLU A 15 9.39 -5.96 -9.36
C GLU A 15 8.53 -4.80 -8.88
N ALA A 16 7.67 -5.09 -7.89
CA ALA A 16 6.88 -4.10 -7.19
C ALA A 16 7.84 -2.94 -6.90
N MET A 17 7.70 -1.84 -7.65
CA MET A 17 8.47 -0.64 -7.38
C MET A 17 8.16 -0.35 -5.92
N LYS A 18 9.16 -0.57 -5.05
CA LYS A 18 9.08 -0.40 -3.61
C LYS A 18 8.78 1.07 -3.38
N ARG A 19 7.48 1.39 -3.42
CA ARG A 19 6.99 2.75 -3.37
C ARG A 19 6.96 3.10 -1.90
N ILE A 20 7.81 4.07 -1.57
CA ILE A 20 7.85 4.64 -0.24
C ILE A 20 6.69 5.60 -0.14
N PHE A 21 5.91 5.52 0.94
CA PHE A 21 4.80 6.41 1.17
C PHE A 21 5.27 7.82 1.53
N GLU A 22 4.81 8.81 0.77
CA GLU A 22 5.09 10.23 1.00
C GLU A 22 3.87 10.99 1.54
N GLU A 23 4.10 12.16 2.13
CA GLU A 23 3.00 13.03 2.57
C GLU A 23 2.15 13.48 1.37
N GLY A 24 0.83 13.47 1.55
CA GLY A 24 -0.14 13.84 0.53
C GLY A 24 -0.54 12.68 -0.40
N GLU A 25 0.11 11.52 -0.30
CA GLU A 25 -0.31 10.33 -1.03
C GLU A 25 -1.56 9.68 -0.41
N THR A 26 -2.40 9.10 -1.26
CA THR A 26 -3.55 8.32 -0.81
C THR A 26 -3.14 6.87 -0.65
N ILE A 27 -3.29 6.34 0.56
CA ILE A 27 -3.02 4.93 0.89
C ILE A 27 -4.31 4.18 1.17
N VAL A 28 -4.27 2.87 1.02
CA VAL A 28 -5.36 1.97 1.39
C VAL A 28 -4.90 1.11 2.56
N LEU A 29 -5.59 1.23 3.69
CA LEU A 29 -5.42 0.31 4.82
C LEU A 29 -6.38 -0.85 4.65
N LEU A 30 -5.82 -2.06 4.64
CA LEU A 30 -6.56 -3.31 4.55
C LEU A 30 -6.81 -3.86 5.95
N ASP A 31 -8.07 -4.01 6.33
CA ASP A 31 -8.44 -4.73 7.55
C ASP A 31 -8.54 -6.24 7.24
N PRO A 32 -7.62 -7.08 7.76
CA PRO A 32 -7.57 -8.51 7.43
C PRO A 32 -8.72 -9.32 8.03
N GLU A 33 -9.44 -8.80 9.03
CA GLU A 33 -10.54 -9.53 9.66
C GLU A 33 -11.86 -9.35 8.92
N LYS A 34 -12.09 -8.14 8.38
CA LYS A 34 -13.35 -7.81 7.71
C LYS A 34 -13.22 -7.68 6.20
N GLY A 35 -12.00 -7.81 5.66
CA GLY A 35 -11.71 -7.57 4.25
C GLY A 35 -12.13 -6.17 3.81
N LYS A 36 -12.07 -5.20 4.73
CA LYS A 36 -12.48 -3.82 4.47
C LYS A 36 -11.28 -2.98 4.09
N GLU A 37 -11.45 -2.19 3.06
CA GLU A 37 -10.44 -1.29 2.52
C GLU A 37 -10.82 0.14 2.94
N PHE A 38 -9.88 0.84 3.54
CA PHE A 38 -10.07 2.22 3.96
C PHE A 38 -9.03 3.11 3.28
N ALA A 39 -9.48 4.01 2.43
CA ALA A 39 -8.62 4.97 1.78
C ALA A 39 -8.39 6.18 2.71
N TYR A 40 -7.12 6.54 2.91
CA TYR A 40 -6.72 7.71 3.69
C TYR A 40 -5.69 8.52 2.93
N GLU A 41 -5.79 9.84 3.03
CA GLU A 41 -4.72 10.75 2.59
C GLU A 41 -3.70 10.84 3.72
N LEU A 42 -2.44 10.49 3.42
CA LEU A 42 -1.33 10.62 4.36
C LEU A 42 -1.05 12.09 4.64
N LYS A 43 -1.03 12.42 5.93
CA LYS A 43 -0.64 13.74 6.43
C LYS A 43 0.36 13.54 7.55
N ALA A 44 1.49 14.25 7.53
CA ALA A 44 2.37 14.25 8.70
C ALA A 44 1.60 14.70 9.94
N HIS A 45 1.87 14.05 11.06
CA HIS A 45 1.19 14.25 12.34
C HIS A 45 -0.31 13.91 12.32
N GLY A 46 -0.80 13.32 11.22
CA GLY A 46 -2.13 12.77 11.13
C GLY A 46 -2.24 11.41 11.82
N SER A 47 -3.47 11.03 12.14
CA SER A 47 -3.74 9.70 12.68
C SER A 47 -5.15 9.28 12.32
N VAL A 48 -5.32 7.98 12.16
CA VAL A 48 -6.63 7.35 11.96
C VAL A 48 -6.97 6.51 13.17
N ASN A 49 -8.21 6.63 13.64
CA ASN A 49 -8.76 5.70 14.60
C ASN A 49 -9.47 4.57 13.85
N LEU A 50 -8.85 3.40 13.85
CA LEU A 50 -9.48 2.16 13.43
C LEU A 50 -10.18 1.51 14.63
N HIS A 51 -11.12 0.62 14.36
CA HIS A 51 -11.80 -0.13 15.43
C HIS A 51 -10.83 -0.91 16.32
N LYS A 52 -9.67 -1.31 15.76
CA LYS A 52 -8.61 -2.05 16.46
C LYS A 52 -7.64 -1.16 17.24
N GLY A 53 -7.64 0.14 17.02
CA GLY A 53 -6.67 1.04 17.63
C GLY A 53 -6.42 2.28 16.79
N LYS A 54 -5.51 3.13 17.28
CA LYS A 54 -5.09 4.34 16.59
C LYS A 54 -3.80 4.07 15.85
N ILE A 55 -3.76 4.39 14.55
CA ILE A 55 -2.53 4.32 13.74
C ILE A 55 -2.11 5.74 13.40
N SER A 56 -0.83 6.06 13.67
CA SER A 56 -0.24 7.35 13.34
C SER A 56 0.33 7.31 11.92
N PHE A 57 0.05 8.33 11.11
CA PHE A 57 0.58 8.40 9.75
C PHE A 57 2.10 8.60 9.72
N ASP A 58 2.70 9.21 10.75
CA ASP A 58 4.17 9.24 10.93
C ASP A 58 4.81 7.85 10.98
N GLU A 59 4.07 6.83 11.40
CA GLU A 59 4.58 5.44 11.44
C GLU A 59 4.45 4.73 10.08
N ILE A 60 3.72 5.32 9.13
CA ILE A 60 3.51 4.81 7.76
C ILE A 60 4.37 5.60 6.76
N LEU A 61 4.55 6.90 6.98
CA LEU A 61 5.42 7.75 6.16
C LEU A 61 6.84 7.17 6.14
N GLY A 62 7.41 7.04 4.94
CA GLY A 62 8.73 6.44 4.77
C GLY A 62 8.76 4.91 4.78
N LYS A 63 7.62 4.23 4.99
CA LYS A 63 7.52 2.77 4.83
C LYS A 63 7.17 2.39 3.40
N GLU A 64 7.48 1.14 3.07
CA GLU A 64 7.19 0.53 1.78
C GLU A 64 5.74 0.04 1.72
N ASP A 65 5.14 0.11 0.54
CA ASP A 65 3.85 -0.52 0.25
C ASP A 65 3.84 -2.01 0.64
N GLY A 66 2.74 -2.45 1.26
CA GLY A 66 2.58 -3.81 1.77
C GLY A 66 3.16 -4.04 3.18
N THR A 67 3.72 -3.03 3.84
CA THR A 67 4.19 -3.16 5.24
C THR A 67 3.02 -3.24 6.21
N SER A 68 3.03 -4.23 7.11
CA SER A 68 2.04 -4.34 8.19
C SER A 68 2.30 -3.29 9.27
N VAL A 69 1.25 -2.57 9.66
CA VAL A 69 1.24 -1.56 10.72
C VAL A 69 0.25 -1.91 11.82
#